data_AF-A0A5C7IQW6-F1
#
_entry.id   AF-A0A5C7IQW6-F1
#
_cell.length_a   1.000
_cell.length_b   1.000
_cell.length_c   1.000
_cell.angle_alpha   90.00
_cell.angle_beta   90.00
_cell.angle_gamma   90.00
#
_symmetry.space_group_name_H-M   'P 1'
#
loop_
_entity.id
_entity.type
_entity.pdbx_description
1 polymer ?
#
loop_
_entity_poly.entity_id
_entity_poly.type
_entity_poly.pdbx_seq_one_letter_code
_entity_poly.pdbx_strand_id
1 'polypeptide(L)'
;MSSSSVVFDEVPEDEDTTITASLIPSVAAIHYYVRFEGLKIGGEFVQIPSYVWKIDIAYGRSGVNVDTGSTYTGFHLQAYRFFRDTFREYMEDDDDGIKLVKGRQAMDTCYMVLNHVSKRLAFPSVAFIFDDFDQPLKS
;
A
#
# COMPACT_ATOMS: atom_id res chain seq x y z
N MET A 1 -19.72 19.25 -11.64
CA MET A 1 -19.03 17.94 -11.73
C MET A 1 -19.03 17.37 -10.33
N SER A 2 -19.58 16.17 -10.13
CA SER A 2 -19.56 15.49 -8.82
C SER A 2 -18.19 14.84 -8.67
N SER A 3 -17.46 15.18 -7.60
CA SER A 3 -16.18 14.55 -7.25
C SER A 3 -16.44 13.46 -6.20
N SER A 4 -15.68 12.36 -6.26
CA SER A 4 -15.77 11.26 -5.30
C SER A 4 -14.39 11.00 -4.70
N SER A 5 -14.35 10.82 -3.38
CA SER A 5 -13.12 10.56 -2.61
C SER A 5 -13.31 9.35 -1.70
N VAL A 6 -12.19 8.74 -1.30
CA VAL A 6 -12.14 7.76 -0.20
C VAL A 6 -11.44 8.39 0.97
N VAL A 7 -11.99 8.17 2.17
CA VAL A 7 -11.45 8.58 3.45
C VAL A 7 -10.74 7.39 4.10
N PHE A 8 -9.49 7.56 4.48
CA PHE A 8 -8.73 6.60 5.28
C PHE A 8 -8.61 7.10 6.72
N ASP A 9 -8.90 6.22 7.68
CA ASP A 9 -8.88 6.43 9.13
C ASP A 9 -9.88 7.47 9.67
N GLU A 10 -11.11 7.04 10.00
CA GLU A 10 -12.01 7.82 10.88
C GLU A 10 -11.53 7.70 12.33
N VAL A 11 -10.70 8.65 12.78
CA VAL A 11 -10.32 8.83 14.19
C VAL A 11 -11.21 9.92 14.80
N PRO A 12 -11.65 9.81 16.08
CA PRO A 12 -12.45 10.84 16.73
C PRO A 12 -11.80 12.23 16.68
N GLU A 13 -12.68 13.25 16.56
CA GLU A 13 -12.49 14.64 16.10
C GLU A 13 -11.34 15.49 16.69
N ASP A 14 -10.50 14.97 17.59
CA ASP A 14 -9.45 15.76 18.25
C ASP A 14 -8.10 15.80 17.51
N GLU A 15 -7.89 15.02 16.45
CA GLU A 15 -6.69 15.08 15.61
C GLU A 15 -7.08 14.96 14.11
N ASP A 16 -6.84 16.00 13.31
CA ASP A 16 -7.08 16.06 11.86
C ASP A 16 -6.14 15.08 11.10
N THR A 17 -6.43 13.79 11.25
CA THR A 17 -5.64 12.66 10.72
C THR A 17 -6.28 12.01 9.51
N THR A 18 -7.35 12.63 8.99
CA THR A 18 -8.13 12.12 7.86
C THR A 18 -7.32 12.25 6.56
N ILE A 19 -6.96 11.12 5.94
CA ILE A 19 -6.30 11.14 4.63
C ILE A 19 -7.38 10.91 3.56
N THR A 20 -7.41 11.77 2.55
CA THR A 20 -8.33 11.61 1.41
C THR A 20 -7.58 11.44 0.10
N ALA A 21 -8.16 10.67 -0.81
CA ALA A 21 -7.66 10.51 -2.17
C ALA A 21 -8.80 10.60 -3.19
N SER A 22 -8.57 11.31 -4.29
CA SER A 22 -9.51 11.44 -5.39
C SER A 22 -9.66 10.12 -6.15
N LEU A 23 -10.91 9.69 -6.38
CA LEU A 23 -11.20 8.50 -7.16
C LEU A 23 -11.28 8.82 -8.66
N ILE A 24 -10.58 8.02 -9.45
CA ILE A 24 -10.59 8.07 -10.91
C ILE A 24 -11.31 6.82 -11.44
N PRO A 25 -12.52 6.94 -12.01
CA PRO A 25 -13.22 5.80 -12.56
C PRO A 25 -12.51 5.26 -13.80
N SER A 26 -12.40 3.94 -13.90
CA SER A 26 -12.05 3.26 -15.16
C SER A 26 -13.08 3.53 -16.27
N VAL A 27 -12.71 3.33 -17.54
CA VAL A 27 -13.64 3.50 -18.68
C VAL A 27 -14.87 2.59 -18.57
N ALA A 28 -14.70 1.36 -18.08
CA ALA A 28 -15.80 0.44 -17.84
C ALA A 28 -16.51 0.66 -16.49
N ALA A 29 -16.07 1.64 -15.68
CA ALA A 29 -16.59 1.97 -14.36
C ALA A 29 -16.65 0.80 -13.34
N ILE A 30 -15.85 -0.25 -13.55
CA ILE A 30 -15.78 -1.42 -12.67
C ILE A 30 -14.69 -1.29 -11.60
N HIS A 31 -13.69 -0.44 -11.82
CA HIS A 31 -12.63 -0.12 -10.86
C HIS A 31 -12.52 1.39 -10.64
N TYR A 32 -12.10 1.77 -9.43
CA TYR A 32 -11.68 3.11 -9.09
C TYR A 32 -10.18 3.13 -8.83
N TYR A 33 -9.47 4.02 -9.52
CA TYR A 33 -8.05 4.28 -9.36
C TYR A 33 -7.81 5.46 -8.44
N VAL A 34 -6.63 5.50 -7.84
CA VAL A 34 -6.12 6.63 -7.08
C VAL A 34 -4.77 7.06 -7.66
N ARG A 35 -4.46 8.35 -7.57
CA ARG A 35 -3.10 8.80 -7.89
C ARG A 35 -2.18 8.41 -6.75
N PHE A 36 -1.17 7.62 -7.08
CA PHE A 36 -0.26 7.03 -6.12
C PHE A 36 1.16 7.41 -6.50
N GLU A 37 1.88 8.01 -5.55
CA GLU A 37 3.26 8.44 -5.74
C GLU A 37 4.23 7.32 -5.35
N GLY A 38 3.91 6.62 -4.26
CA GLY A 38 4.75 5.57 -3.72
C GLY A 38 4.34 5.18 -2.31
N LEU A 39 5.22 4.44 -1.64
CA LEU A 39 5.01 4.02 -0.26
C LEU A 39 6.30 4.16 0.55
N LYS A 40 6.12 4.29 1.85
CA LYS A 40 7.20 4.32 2.83
C LYS A 40 7.13 3.12 3.76
N ILE A 41 8.28 2.59 4.15
CA ILE A 41 8.43 1.59 5.22
C ILE A 41 9.33 2.22 6.28
N GLY A 42 8.91 2.22 7.54
CA GLY A 42 9.68 2.83 8.63
C GLY A 42 9.95 4.33 8.46
N GLY A 43 9.15 5.02 7.64
CA GLY A 43 9.33 6.44 7.32
C GLY A 43 10.16 6.74 6.07
N GLU A 44 10.80 5.74 5.46
CA GLU A 44 11.62 5.91 4.25
C GLU A 44 10.93 5.41 2.98
N PHE A 45 11.08 6.12 1.87
CA PHE A 45 10.50 5.72 0.59
C PHE A 45 11.14 4.44 0.06
N VAL A 46 10.31 3.49 -0.36
CA VAL A 46 10.79 2.29 -1.05
C VAL A 46 11.11 2.66 -2.50
N GLN A 47 12.25 2.19 -3.00
CA GLN A 47 12.78 2.55 -4.33
C GLN A 47 12.07 1.83 -5.49
N ILE A 48 10.75 1.99 -5.59
CA ILE A 48 9.95 1.42 -6.67
C ILE A 48 9.95 2.40 -7.85
N PRO A 49 10.27 1.97 -9.09
CA PRO A 49 10.21 2.84 -10.25
C PRO A 49 8.82 3.43 -10.47
N SER A 50 8.73 4.76 -10.65
CA SER A 50 7.45 5.48 -10.74
C SER A 50 6.53 5.00 -11.87
N TYR A 51 7.09 4.46 -12.96
CA TYR A 51 6.30 3.93 -14.07
C TYR A 51 5.40 2.76 -13.66
N VAL A 52 5.72 2.06 -12.57
CA VAL A 52 4.90 0.95 -12.04
C VAL A 52 3.52 1.46 -11.58
N TRP A 53 3.44 2.73 -11.17
CA TRP A 53 2.22 3.37 -10.69
C TRP A 53 1.41 4.06 -11.79
N LYS A 54 1.91 4.08 -13.04
CA LYS A 54 1.24 4.77 -14.14
C LYS A 54 -0.14 4.17 -14.38
N ILE A 55 -1.18 5.01 -14.31
CA ILE A 55 -2.57 4.59 -14.52
C ILE A 55 -2.81 4.34 -16.02
N ASP A 56 -3.31 3.15 -16.36
CA ASP A 56 -3.89 2.84 -17.68
C ASP A 56 -5.41 2.70 -17.53
N ILE A 57 -6.14 3.82 -17.61
CA ILE A 57 -7.61 3.82 -17.43
C ILE A 57 -8.37 3.15 -18.59
N ALA A 58 -7.74 3.03 -19.76
CA ALA A 58 -8.39 2.51 -20.98
C ALA A 58 -8.50 0.99 -20.94
N TYR A 59 -7.43 0.32 -20.48
CA TYR A 59 -7.37 -1.14 -20.43
C TYR A 59 -7.31 -1.71 -19.01
N GLY A 60 -7.15 -0.85 -18.00
CA GLY A 60 -7.07 -1.23 -16.60
C GLY A 60 -5.85 -2.09 -16.24
N ARG A 61 -4.78 -2.02 -17.05
CA ARG A 61 -3.62 -2.93 -16.94
C ARG A 61 -2.58 -2.48 -15.92
N SER A 62 -2.60 -1.21 -15.53
CA SER A 62 -1.63 -0.61 -14.61
C SER A 62 -2.24 0.54 -13.82
N GLY A 63 -1.59 0.92 -12.73
CA GLY A 63 -2.07 1.90 -11.76
C GLY A 63 -2.40 1.23 -10.42
N VAL A 64 -2.90 2.04 -9.49
CA VAL A 64 -3.33 1.58 -8.15
C VAL A 64 -4.83 1.76 -8.06
N ASN A 65 -5.54 0.67 -7.82
CA ASN A 65 -6.99 0.67 -7.65
C ASN A 65 -7.37 0.35 -6.20
N VAL A 66 -8.54 0.84 -5.81
CA VAL A 66 -9.20 0.46 -4.56
C VAL A 66 -10.14 -0.70 -4.88
N ASP A 67 -9.99 -1.81 -4.17
CA ASP A 67 -10.81 -3.01 -4.34
C ASP A 67 -11.29 -3.50 -2.97
N THR A 68 -12.60 -3.69 -2.85
CA THR A 68 -13.25 -4.23 -1.64
C THR A 68 -13.50 -5.74 -1.74
N GLY A 69 -13.29 -6.34 -2.92
CA GLY A 69 -13.46 -7.77 -3.16
C GLY A 69 -12.25 -8.63 -2.78
N SER A 70 -11.07 -8.02 -2.62
CA SER A 70 -9.83 -8.73 -2.26
C SER A 70 -9.55 -8.72 -0.76
N THR A 71 -9.07 -9.85 -0.23
CA THR A 71 -8.63 -9.97 1.18
C THR A 71 -7.27 -9.34 1.43
N TYR A 72 -6.42 -9.22 0.40
CA TYR A 72 -5.05 -8.76 0.51
C TYR A 72 -4.76 -7.68 -0.52
N THR A 73 -3.87 -6.75 -0.16
CA THR A 73 -3.32 -5.77 -1.10
C THR A 73 -2.47 -6.47 -2.16
N GLY A 74 -2.87 -6.36 -3.42
CA GLY A 74 -2.10 -6.85 -4.56
C GLY A 74 -1.05 -5.83 -5.01
N PHE A 75 0.15 -6.30 -5.33
CA PHE A 75 1.19 -5.50 -5.95
C PHE A 75 1.55 -6.05 -7.32
N HIS A 76 1.88 -5.16 -8.27
CA HIS A 76 2.62 -5.56 -9.45
C HIS A 76 3.93 -6.26 -9.03
N LEU A 77 4.31 -7.35 -9.70
CA LEU A 77 5.41 -8.24 -9.26
C LEU A 77 6.71 -7.48 -8.96
N GLN A 78 7.02 -6.44 -9.73
CA GLN A 78 8.20 -5.61 -9.49
C GLN A 78 8.08 -4.79 -8.20
N ALA A 79 6.95 -4.10 -7.99
CA ALA A 79 6.69 -3.36 -6.75
C ALA A 79 6.69 -4.30 -5.53
N TYR A 80 6.11 -5.49 -5.69
CA TYR A 80 6.09 -6.51 -4.63
C TYR A 80 7.48 -6.89 -4.17
N ARG A 81 8.42 -7.12 -5.09
CA ARG A 81 9.79 -7.52 -4.75
C ARG A 81 10.49 -6.42 -3.93
N PHE A 82 10.44 -5.18 -4.40
CA PHE A 82 11.01 -4.05 -3.65
C PHE A 82 10.36 -3.89 -2.27
N PHE A 83 9.02 -3.89 -2.21
CA PHE A 83 8.29 -3.79 -0.95
C PHE A 83 8.69 -4.90 0.02
N ARG A 84 8.65 -6.16 -0.44
CA ARG A 84 8.92 -7.35 0.37
C ARG A 84 10.35 -7.35 0.90
N ASP A 85 11.32 -7.05 0.04
CA ASP A 85 12.73 -7.11 0.39
C ASP A 85 13.07 -6.01 1.40
N THR A 86 12.62 -4.77 1.17
CA THR A 86 12.77 -3.68 2.15
C THR A 86 12.02 -3.97 3.46
N PHE A 87 10.79 -4.51 3.41
CA PHE A 87 10.06 -4.87 4.63
C PHE A 87 10.83 -5.92 5.45
N ARG A 88 11.43 -6.92 4.79
CA ARG A 88 12.22 -7.96 5.47
C ARG A 88 13.48 -7.39 6.12
N GLU A 89 14.17 -6.47 5.46
CA GLU A 89 15.32 -5.77 6.04
C GLU A 89 14.94 -5.08 7.36
N TYR A 90 13.85 -4.31 7.38
CA TYR A 90 13.34 -3.69 8.61
C TYR A 90 12.98 -4.69 9.71
N MET A 91 12.50 -5.89 9.35
CA MET A 91 12.13 -6.93 10.31
C MET A 91 13.34 -7.69 10.87
N GLU A 92 14.45 -7.72 10.13
CA GLU A 92 15.72 -8.35 10.55
C GLU A 92 16.58 -7.41 11.41
N ASP A 93 16.49 -6.09 11.18
CA ASP A 93 17.23 -5.06 11.92
C ASP A 93 16.71 -4.81 13.35
N ASP A 94 15.52 -5.30 13.71
CA ASP A 94 14.98 -5.16 15.07
C ASP A 94 15.60 -6.21 16.01
N ASP A 95 16.09 -5.79 17.19
CA ASP A 95 16.92 -6.58 18.14
C ASP A 95 16.27 -7.90 18.62
N ASP A 96 14.96 -8.05 18.45
CA ASP A 96 14.20 -9.26 18.81
C ASP A 96 13.98 -10.23 17.62
N GLY A 97 14.42 -9.86 16.40
CA GLY A 97 14.48 -10.67 15.18
C GLY A 97 13.35 -11.69 15.00
N ILE A 98 12.19 -11.28 14.49
CA ILE A 98 11.10 -12.23 14.28
C ILE A 98 11.51 -13.24 13.22
N LYS A 99 11.52 -14.52 13.59
CA LYS A 99 11.96 -15.60 12.70
C LYS A 99 11.08 -15.70 11.45
N LEU A 100 11.69 -15.45 10.29
CA LEU A 100 11.10 -15.77 8.99
C LEU A 100 10.87 -17.28 8.88
N VAL A 101 9.68 -17.67 8.42
CA VAL A 101 9.28 -19.06 8.18
C VAL A 101 8.78 -19.24 6.76
N LYS A 102 8.64 -20.50 6.34
CA LYS A 102 8.12 -20.85 5.01
C LYS A 102 6.76 -20.19 4.76
N GLY A 103 6.64 -19.54 3.61
CA GLY A 103 5.39 -18.97 3.12
C GLY A 103 4.26 -20.00 3.04
N ARG A 104 3.02 -19.53 3.16
CA ARG A 104 1.79 -20.34 3.07
C ARG A 104 0.82 -19.71 2.10
N GLN A 105 0.14 -20.57 1.33
CA GLN A 105 -0.85 -20.15 0.32
C GLN A 105 -0.26 -19.14 -0.66
N ALA A 106 -0.91 -17.99 -0.85
CA ALA A 106 -0.46 -16.91 -1.74
C ALA A 106 0.65 -16.03 -1.14
N MET A 107 1.05 -16.26 0.12
CA MET A 107 2.04 -15.44 0.83
C MET A 107 3.41 -16.11 0.83
N ASP A 108 4.44 -15.43 0.31
CA ASP A 108 5.82 -15.94 0.31
C ASP A 108 6.63 -15.52 1.55
N THR A 109 6.10 -14.57 2.35
CA THR A 109 6.73 -13.96 3.52
C THR A 109 5.83 -14.21 4.72
N CYS A 110 6.32 -14.98 5.69
CA CYS A 110 5.59 -15.33 6.90
C CYS A 110 6.56 -15.31 8.08
N TYR A 111 6.09 -14.87 9.24
CA TYR A 111 6.89 -14.77 10.45
C TYR A 111 6.29 -15.61 11.57
N MET A 112 7.16 -16.20 12.41
CA MET A 112 6.73 -16.96 13.57
C MET A 112 6.43 -16.03 14.75
N VAL A 113 5.17 -15.90 15.11
CA VAL A 113 4.74 -15.16 16.30
C VAL A 113 4.68 -16.14 17.48
N LEU A 114 5.55 -15.96 18.48
CA LEU A 114 5.58 -16.80 19.68
C LEU A 114 4.71 -16.17 20.78
N ASN A 115 3.70 -16.91 21.26
CA ASN A 115 2.73 -16.48 22.29
C ASN A 115 3.33 -16.16 23.67
N HIS A 116 4.64 -16.33 23.86
CA HIS A 116 5.34 -16.13 25.15
C HIS A 116 6.23 -14.88 25.16
N VAL A 117 6.25 -14.10 24.09
CA VAL A 117 7.02 -12.84 24.06
C VAL A 117 6.21 -11.81 24.84
N SER A 118 6.64 -11.49 26.07
CA SER A 118 6.06 -10.45 26.92
C SER A 118 6.25 -9.04 26.35
N LYS A 119 7.09 -8.89 25.31
CA LYS A 119 7.28 -7.65 24.55
C LYS A 119 6.24 -7.53 23.44
N ARG A 120 5.79 -6.30 23.19
CA ARG A 120 4.96 -5.98 22.02
C ARG A 120 5.74 -6.30 20.75
N LEU A 121 5.13 -7.09 19.87
CA LEU A 121 5.60 -7.28 18.51
C LEU A 121 5.54 -5.93 17.79
N ALA A 122 6.69 -5.42 17.36
CA ALA A 122 6.75 -4.23 16.51
C ALA A 122 6.81 -4.67 15.04
N PHE A 123 6.10 -3.94 14.20
CA PHE A 123 6.20 -4.06 12.75
C PHE A 123 6.53 -2.67 12.20
N PRO A 124 7.31 -2.59 11.11
CA PRO A 124 7.57 -1.30 10.50
C PRO A 124 6.26 -0.73 9.98
N SER A 125 6.05 0.56 10.23
CA SER A 125 4.91 1.29 9.68
C SER A 125 5.01 1.29 8.15
N VAL A 126 3.88 1.02 7.49
CA VAL A 126 3.75 1.13 6.03
C VAL A 126 2.80 2.29 5.74
N ALA A 127 3.29 3.30 5.03
CA ALA A 127 2.49 4.46 4.63
C ALA A 127 2.35 4.53 3.11
N PHE A 128 1.12 4.72 2.64
CA PHE A 128 0.82 4.97 1.23
C PHE A 128 0.79 6.46 0.97
N ILE A 129 1.53 6.91 -0.04
CA ILE A 129 1.63 8.32 -0.41
C ILE A 129 0.79 8.54 -1.66
N PHE A 130 -0.31 9.25 -1.48
CA PHE A 130 -1.20 9.66 -2.57
C PHE A 130 -0.81 11.05 -3.02
N ASP A 131 -0.83 11.26 -4.33
CA ASP A 131 -0.67 12.58 -4.92
C ASP A 131 -2.04 13.27 -4.95
N ASP A 132 -2.10 14.48 -4.43
CA ASP A 132 -3.34 15.22 -4.26
C ASP A 132 -3.53 16.26 -5.39
N PHE A 133 -4.80 16.56 -5.68
CA PHE A 133 -5.32 17.57 -6.61
C PHE A 133 -5.45 17.28 -8.11
N ASP A 134 -6.71 17.36 -8.57
CA ASP A 134 -7.29 18.15 -9.68
C ASP A 134 -6.61 18.31 -11.05
N GLN A 135 -5.41 17.78 -11.28
CA GLN A 135 -4.80 17.83 -12.60
C GLN A 135 -5.43 16.76 -13.49
N PRO A 136 -5.97 17.13 -14.68
CA PRO A 136 -6.44 16.14 -15.63
C PRO A 136 -5.30 15.16 -15.95
N LEU A 137 -5.63 13.87 -16.02
CA LEU A 137 -4.69 12.85 -16.47
C LEU A 137 -4.11 13.30 -17.81
N LYS A 138 -2.80 13.58 -17.84
CA LYS A 138 -2.13 13.93 -19.10
C LYS A 138 -2.15 12.69 -19.99
N SER A 139 -2.84 12.81 -21.12
CA SER A 139 -2.93 11.81 -22.19
C SER A 139 -1.56 11.55 -22.81
#